data_AF-A0A4Z0M3Q3-F1
#
_entry.id   AF-A0A4Z0M3Q3-F1
#
_cell.length_a   1.000
_cell.length_b   1.000
_cell.length_c   1.000
_cell.angle_alpha   90.00
_cell.angle_beta   90.00
_cell.angle_gamma   90.00
#
_symmetry.space_group_name_H-M   'P 1'
#
loop_
_entity.id
_entity.type
_entity.pdbx_description
1 polymer ?
#
loop_
_entity_poly.entity_id
_entity_poly.type
_entity_poly.pdbx_seq_one_letter_code
_entity_poly.pdbx_strand_id
1 'polypeptide(L)'
;MLRRYLVVLALWAPLAQAADWSGRVTAIEAMTVSRAVLFSLSGELKGASRCNEYGMYAIDLSAPGGEALFDLLMHAYIHDLEVEAESLNTCAVYWKAEGLKRLRLRKTP
;
A
#
# COMPACT_ATOMS: atom_id res chain seq x y z
N MET A 1 -37.87 22.93 29.06
CA MET A 1 -37.98 21.89 28.02
C MET A 1 -37.04 22.24 26.87
N LEU A 2 -35.77 21.81 26.89
CA LEU A 2 -34.85 21.89 25.73
C LEU A 2 -33.54 21.15 26.09
N ARG A 3 -33.61 19.84 26.38
CA ARG A 3 -32.46 19.08 26.91
C ARG A 3 -32.17 17.76 26.18
N ARG A 4 -32.68 17.63 24.97
CA ARG A 4 -32.48 16.52 24.03
C ARG A 4 -32.35 17.24 22.70
N TYR A 5 -31.21 17.27 22.01
CA TYR A 5 -30.88 16.35 20.91
C TYR A 5 -29.53 16.80 20.28
N LEU A 6 -28.42 16.76 21.02
CA LEU A 6 -27.11 17.20 20.49
C LEU A 6 -25.98 16.18 20.72
N VAL A 7 -26.32 14.88 20.78
CA VAL A 7 -25.32 13.82 21.06
C VAL A 7 -25.42 12.63 20.08
N VAL A 8 -25.84 12.84 18.83
CA VAL A 8 -25.99 11.73 17.85
C VAL A 8 -25.17 11.91 16.57
N LEU A 9 -24.48 13.03 16.37
CA LEU A 9 -23.82 13.35 15.09
C LEU A 9 -22.31 13.09 15.00
N ALA A 10 -21.68 12.49 16.02
CA ALA A 10 -20.20 12.44 16.11
C ALA A 10 -19.55 11.06 15.86
N LEU A 11 -20.28 10.03 15.42
CA LEU A 11 -19.75 8.65 15.37
C LEU A 11 -19.80 7.95 14.01
N TRP A 12 -19.91 8.71 12.92
CA TRP A 12 -19.79 8.19 11.56
C TRP A 12 -18.54 8.78 10.88
N ALA A 13 -17.38 8.66 11.53
CA ALA A 13 -16.13 8.82 10.82
C ALA A 13 -15.98 7.60 9.89
N PRO A 14 -15.93 7.77 8.55
CA PRO A 14 -15.64 6.65 7.67
C PRO A 14 -14.27 6.10 8.08
N LEU A 15 -14.25 4.83 8.51
CA LEU A 15 -13.01 4.07 8.64
C LEU A 15 -12.36 4.11 7.25
N ALA A 16 -11.31 4.91 7.09
CA ALA A 16 -10.53 4.94 5.87
C ALA A 16 -9.99 3.53 5.66
N GLN A 17 -10.64 2.78 4.76
CA GLN A 17 -10.13 1.48 4.34
C GLN A 17 -8.77 1.71 3.69
N ALA A 18 -7.76 0.99 4.17
CA ALA A 18 -6.46 0.96 3.52
C ALA A 18 -6.67 0.50 2.07
N ALA A 19 -5.97 1.14 1.14
CA ALA A 19 -6.04 0.73 -0.25
C ALA A 19 -5.41 -0.65 -0.42
N ASP A 20 -6.14 -1.56 -1.06
CA ASP A 20 -5.72 -2.92 -1.36
C ASP A 20 -5.48 -3.05 -2.86
N TRP A 21 -4.35 -3.64 -3.21
CA TRP A 21 -3.96 -3.89 -4.59
C TRP A 21 -3.55 -5.34 -4.76
N SER A 22 -3.88 -5.93 -5.91
CA SER A 22 -3.54 -7.32 -6.19
C SER A 22 -3.21 -7.48 -7.65
N GLY A 23 -2.28 -8.38 -7.97
CA GLY A 23 -1.88 -8.64 -9.35
C GLY A 23 -0.42 -9.06 -9.43
N ARG A 24 0.11 -9.05 -10.65
CA ARG A 24 1.53 -9.33 -10.91
C ARG A 24 2.33 -8.05 -10.86
N VAL A 25 3.60 -8.14 -10.49
CA VAL A 25 4.51 -6.99 -10.47
C VAL A 25 4.84 -6.59 -11.91
N THR A 26 4.50 -5.36 -12.29
CA THR A 26 4.69 -4.85 -13.66
C THR A 26 5.90 -3.93 -13.80
N ALA A 27 6.26 -3.23 -12.72
CA ALA A 27 7.45 -2.38 -12.66
C ALA A 27 8.04 -2.36 -11.26
N ILE A 28 9.36 -2.17 -11.18
CA ILE A 28 10.11 -1.96 -9.94
C ILE A 28 11.10 -0.82 -10.20
N GLU A 29 11.07 0.20 -9.34
CA GLU A 29 11.96 1.35 -9.44
C GLU A 29 12.71 1.56 -8.12
N ALA A 30 14.04 1.59 -8.18
CA ALA A 30 14.85 1.96 -7.03
C ALA A 30 14.95 3.48 -6.94
N MET A 31 14.55 4.06 -5.81
CA MET A 31 14.76 5.48 -5.55
C MET A 31 16.21 5.71 -5.14
N THR A 32 16.92 6.60 -5.82
CA THR A 32 18.33 6.91 -5.50
C THR A 32 18.48 7.84 -4.29
N VAL A 33 17.50 8.70 -4.06
CA VAL A 33 17.51 9.72 -2.99
C VAL A 33 16.91 9.23 -1.67
N SER A 34 16.29 8.05 -1.65
CA SER A 34 15.71 7.44 -0.46
C SER A 34 15.94 5.95 -0.47
N ARG A 35 16.07 5.30 0.68
CA ARG A 35 16.19 3.84 0.79
C ARG A 35 14.85 3.11 0.54
N ALA A 36 14.16 3.48 -0.53
CA ALA A 36 12.88 2.91 -0.89
C ALA A 36 12.88 2.32 -2.29
N VAL A 37 12.09 1.28 -2.45
CA VAL A 37 11.79 0.67 -3.74
C VAL A 37 10.32 0.91 -4.05
N LEU A 38 10.05 1.46 -5.22
CA LEU A 38 8.69 1.61 -5.73
C LEU A 38 8.34 0.41 -6.61
N PHE A 39 7.07 0.01 -6.61
CA PHE A 39 6.59 -1.03 -7.51
C PHE A 39 5.12 -0.84 -7.87
N SER A 40 4.74 -1.28 -9.07
CA SER A 40 3.35 -1.31 -9.55
C SER A 40 2.86 -2.73 -9.72
N LEU A 41 1.54 -2.92 -9.58
CA LEU A 41 0.86 -4.18 -9.80
C LEU A 41 -0.08 -4.09 -11.00
N SER A 42 -0.33 -5.22 -11.67
CA SER A 42 -1.16 -5.29 -12.88
C SER A 42 -2.66 -5.09 -12.63
N GLY A 43 -3.13 -5.25 -11.39
CA GLY A 43 -4.54 -5.10 -11.05
C GLY A 43 -4.90 -3.68 -10.60
N GLU A 44 -6.20 -3.42 -10.55
CA GLU A 44 -6.74 -2.11 -10.22
C GLU A 44 -6.74 -1.83 -8.71
N LEU A 45 -6.56 -0.56 -8.35
CA LEU A 45 -6.51 -0.11 -6.96
C LEU A 45 -7.90 -0.20 -6.38
N LYS A 46 -8.05 -0.98 -5.31
CA LYS A 46 -9.30 -1.04 -4.57
C LYS A 46 -9.18 -0.17 -3.33
N GLY A 47 -10.01 0.86 -3.26
CA GLY A 47 -10.02 1.80 -2.14
C GLY A 47 -9.28 3.10 -2.43
N ALA A 48 -9.34 4.02 -1.46
CA ALA A 48 -8.75 5.34 -1.59
C ALA A 48 -7.31 5.32 -1.07
N SER A 49 -6.35 5.54 -1.96
CA SER A 49 -4.97 5.85 -1.55
C SER A 49 -4.88 7.28 -1.04
N ARG A 50 -4.10 7.51 0.02
CA ARG A 50 -3.88 8.88 0.53
C ARG A 50 -2.90 9.70 -0.31
N CYS A 51 -1.91 9.05 -0.89
CA CYS A 51 -0.89 9.64 -1.76
C CYS A 51 -0.34 8.55 -2.67
N ASN A 52 -0.77 8.58 -3.92
CA ASN A 52 -0.33 7.62 -4.90
C ASN A 52 -0.35 8.27 -6.29
N GLU A 53 0.39 9.36 -6.43
CA GLU A 53 0.49 10.11 -7.69
C GLU A 53 1.11 9.24 -8.80
N TYR A 54 2.02 8.34 -8.42
CA TYR A 54 2.73 7.47 -9.35
C TYR A 54 2.00 6.17 -9.68
N GLY A 55 0.91 5.84 -8.98
CA GLY A 55 0.28 4.55 -9.14
C GLY A 55 1.20 3.39 -8.72
N MET A 56 1.97 3.58 -7.63
CA MET A 56 2.93 2.62 -7.09
C MET A 56 2.85 2.51 -5.57
N TYR A 57 3.26 1.35 -5.06
CA TYR A 57 3.60 1.17 -3.65
C TYR A 57 5.07 1.49 -3.41
N ALA A 58 5.39 1.85 -2.17
CA ALA A 58 6.74 2.05 -1.70
C ALA A 58 7.09 1.06 -0.57
N ILE A 59 8.21 0.35 -0.71
CA ILE A 59 8.84 -0.43 0.35
C ILE A 59 10.01 0.39 0.90
N ASP A 60 9.95 0.78 2.17
CA ASP A 60 11.09 1.37 2.87
C ASP A 60 12.02 0.25 3.34
N LEU A 61 13.20 0.14 2.72
CA LEU A 61 14.21 -0.86 3.06
C LEU A 61 14.86 -0.60 4.42
N SER A 62 14.69 0.59 5.00
CA SER A 62 15.20 0.95 6.33
C SER A 62 14.26 0.51 7.45
N ALA A 63 12.99 0.22 7.12
CA ALA A 63 11.99 -0.19 8.09
C ALA A 63 12.18 -1.65 8.51
N PRO A 64 11.79 -2.04 9.74
CA PRO A 64 11.78 -3.44 10.16
C PRO A 64 11.00 -4.31 9.17
N GLY A 65 11.66 -5.32 8.61
CA GLY A 65 11.07 -6.22 7.62
C GLY A 65 11.02 -5.68 6.18
N GLY A 66 11.53 -4.48 5.92
CA GLY A 66 11.58 -3.89 4.57
C GLY A 66 12.36 -4.72 3.57
N GLU A 67 13.55 -5.21 3.96
CA GLU A 67 14.35 -6.12 3.11
C GLU A 67 13.63 -7.44 2.83
N ALA A 68 12.99 -8.05 3.84
CA ALA A 68 12.23 -9.28 3.64
C ALA A 68 11.01 -9.09 2.71
N LEU A 69 10.34 -7.94 2.77
CA LEU A 69 9.26 -7.59 1.84
C LEU A 69 9.79 -7.39 0.42
N PHE A 70 10.96 -6.76 0.28
CA PHE A 70 11.61 -6.60 -1.02
C PHE A 70 12.03 -7.94 -1.62
N ASP A 71 12.61 -8.84 -0.82
CA ASP A 71 12.97 -10.19 -1.27
C ASP A 71 11.74 -10.97 -1.74
N LEU A 72 10.63 -10.87 -1.01
CA LEU A 72 9.36 -11.49 -1.40
C LEU A 72 8.82 -10.90 -2.71
N LEU A 73 8.92 -9.57 -2.88
CA LEU A 73 8.54 -8.89 -4.12
C LEU A 73 9.38 -9.38 -5.30
N MET A 74 10.70 -9.45 -5.13
CA MET A 74 11.62 -9.92 -6.16
C MET A 74 11.37 -11.39 -6.50
N HIS A 75 11.12 -12.24 -5.51
CA HIS A 75 10.71 -13.62 -5.73
C HIS A 75 9.43 -13.69 -6.57
N ALA A 76 8.41 -12.91 -6.21
CA ALA A 76 7.16 -12.87 -6.98
C ALA A 76 7.36 -12.38 -8.42
N TYR A 77 8.19 -11.35 -8.62
CA TYR A 77 8.50 -10.80 -9.94
C TYR A 77 9.25 -11.81 -10.83
N ILE A 78 10.31 -12.44 -10.30
CA ILE A 78 11.14 -13.40 -11.06
C ILE A 78 10.33 -14.65 -11.46
N HIS A 79 9.43 -15.10 -10.59
CA HIS A 79 8.60 -16.28 -10.83
C HIS A 79 7.21 -15.97 -11.40
N ASP A 80 6.96 -14.70 -11.77
CA ASP A 80 5.71 -14.27 -12.40
C ASP A 80 4.45 -14.65 -11.59
N LEU A 81 4.55 -14.49 -10.26
CA LEU A 81 3.52 -14.84 -9.28
C LEU A 81 2.58 -13.66 -9.01
N GLU A 82 1.33 -13.97 -8.66
CA GLU A 82 0.40 -12.96 -8.15
C GLU A 82 0.69 -12.63 -6.68
N VAL A 83 0.62 -11.34 -6.36
CA VAL A 83 0.72 -10.82 -4.99
C VAL A 83 -0.53 -10.05 -4.60
N GLU A 84 -0.75 -9.98 -3.30
CA GLU A 84 -1.69 -9.05 -2.68
C GLU A 84 -0.91 -8.13 -1.76
N ALA A 85 -1.15 -6.83 -1.91
CA ALA A 85 -0.48 -5.76 -1.21
C ALA A 85 -1.51 -4.90 -0.48
N GLU A 86 -1.22 -4.57 0.77
CA GLU A 86 -2.04 -3.73 1.64
C GLU A 86 -1.28 -2.45 1.95
N SER A 87 -1.94 -1.31 1.77
CA SER A 87 -1.38 0.00 2.07
C SER A 87 -1.23 0.27 3.59
N LEU A 88 -0.20 1.01 3.98
CA LEU A 88 -0.03 1.60 5.31
C LEU A 88 -0.88 2.87 5.49
N ASN A 89 -1.44 3.41 4.41
CA ASN A 89 -2.20 4.66 4.35
C ASN A 89 -1.39 5.87 4.87
N THR A 90 -0.08 5.83 4.66
CA THR A 90 0.88 6.86 5.04
C THR A 90 1.55 7.45 3.80
N CYS A 91 2.01 8.69 3.95
CA CYS A 91 2.63 9.46 2.89
C CYS A 91 4.02 9.89 3.32
N ALA A 92 5.04 9.31 2.69
CA ALA A 92 6.35 9.94 2.67
C ALA A 92 6.37 10.95 1.52
N VAL A 93 6.69 12.20 1.85
CA VAL A 93 6.68 13.33 0.91
C VAL A 93 7.54 13.08 -0.33
N TYR A 94 8.61 12.31 -0.17
CA TYR A 94 9.63 12.07 -1.19
C TYR A 94 9.33 10.86 -2.09
N TRP A 95 8.37 10.00 -1.75
CA TRP A 95 8.02 8.84 -2.58
C TRP A 95 6.89 9.12 -3.55
N LYS A 96 5.96 10.02 -3.20
CA LYS A 96 4.69 10.25 -3.94
C LYS A 96 3.92 8.95 -4.28
N ALA A 97 4.21 7.91 -3.51
CA ALA A 97 3.72 6.55 -3.61
C ALA A 97 3.32 6.09 -2.21
N GLU A 98 2.42 5.13 -2.14
CA GLU A 98 1.82 4.73 -0.87
C GLU A 98 2.70 3.72 -0.15
N GLY A 99 2.93 3.93 1.16
CA GLY A 99 3.75 3.00 1.93
C GLY A 99 3.12 1.61 2.00
N LEU A 100 3.92 0.57 1.81
CA LEU A 100 3.45 -0.81 1.91
C LEU A 100 3.39 -1.25 3.38
N LYS A 101 2.25 -1.81 3.80
CA LYS A 101 2.10 -2.43 5.12
C LYS A 101 2.35 -3.92 5.10
N ARG A 102 1.88 -4.59 4.05
CA ARG A 102 1.95 -6.05 3.92
C ARG A 102 2.01 -6.45 2.45
N LEU A 103 2.84 -7.45 2.16
CA LEU A 103 2.86 -8.18 0.90
C LEU A 103 2.64 -9.66 1.17
N ARG A 104 1.84 -10.33 0.35
CA ARG A 104 1.70 -11.79 0.40
C ARG A 104 1.59 -12.37 -1.01
N LEU A 105 2.16 -13.55 -1.22
CA LEU A 105 1.89 -14.33 -2.42
C LEU A 105 0.44 -14.80 -2.38
N ARG A 106 -0.28 -14.64 -3.49
CA ARG A 106 -1.62 -15.18 -3.63
C ARG A 106 -1.50 -16.67 -3.94
N LYS A 107 -2.13 -17.52 -3.12
CA LYS A 107 -2.30 -18.93 -3.49
C LYS A 107 -3.19 -18.98 -4.72
N THR A 108 -2.67 -19.47 -5.82
CA THR A 108 -3.49 -19.88 -6.96
C THR A 108 -4.46 -20.95 -6.45
N PRO A 109 -5.78 -20.81 -6.68
CA PRO A 109 -6.77 -21.82 -6.30
C PRO A 109 -6.54 -23.15 -7.00
#